data_AF-A0A2L2Z988-F1
#
_entry.id   AF-A0A2L2Z988-F1
#
_cell.length_a   1.000
_cell.length_b   1.000
_cell.length_c   1.000
_cell.angle_alpha   90.00
_cell.angle_beta   90.00
_cell.angle_gamma   90.00
#
_symmetry.space_group_name_H-M   'P 1'
#
loop_
_entity.id
_entity.type
_entity.pdbx_description
1 polymer ?
#
loop_
_entity_poly.entity_id
_entity_poly.type
_entity_poly.pdbx_seq_one_letter_code
_entity_poly.pdbx_strand_id
1 'polypeptide(L)' 'SDRDSYMIIFLEYVAVNLRLYVNKLSPHQNVVYNTFDYNSILIFGNKSFSTHGKDTLSSRNGQCLSD' A
#
# COMPACT_ATOMS: atom_id res chain seq x y z
N SER A 1 3.54 8.81 -7.42
CA SER A 1 4.24 7.75 -6.67
C SER A 1 4.48 6.52 -7.54
N ASP A 2 5.63 5.88 -7.35
CA ASP A 2 6.13 4.63 -7.97
C ASP A 2 5.68 3.35 -7.23
N ARG A 3 4.85 3.49 -6.18
CA ARG A 3 4.38 2.39 -5.30
C ARG A 3 3.84 1.16 -6.03
N ASP A 4 3.14 1.30 -7.15
CA ASP A 4 2.57 0.15 -7.90
C ASP A 4 3.64 -0.78 -8.50
N SER A 5 4.87 -0.30 -8.65
CA SER A 5 6.03 -1.10 -9.08
C SER A 5 6.52 -2.05 -7.99
N TYR A 6 6.15 -1.78 -6.73
CA TYR A 6 6.62 -2.51 -5.55
C TYR A 6 5.48 -3.22 -4.80
N MET A 7 4.26 -2.69 -4.88
CA MET A 7 3.10 -3.20 -4.14
C MET A 7 1.87 -3.36 -5.03
N ILE A 8 1.02 -4.31 -4.64
CA ILE A 8 -0.30 -4.55 -5.20
C ILE A 8 -1.34 -4.15 -4.16
N ILE A 9 -2.39 -3.45 -4.60
CA ILE A 9 -3.55 -3.09 -3.77
C ILE A 9 -4.78 -3.80 -4.28
N PHE A 10 -5.42 -4.59 -3.42
CA PHE A 10 -6.69 -5.24 -3.68
C PHE A 10 -7.84 -4.33 -3.25
N LEU A 11 -8.16 -3.36 -4.10
CA LEU A 11 -9.20 -2.34 -3.86
C LEU A 11 -10.59 -2.92 -3.57
N GLU A 12 -10.85 -4.14 -4.04
CA GLU A 12 -12.07 -4.92 -3.76
C GLU A 12 -12.20 -5.36 -2.30
N TYR A 13 -11.09 -5.51 -1.57
CA TYR A 13 -11.07 -5.89 -0.15
C TYR A 13 -10.90 -4.71 0.78
N VAL A 14 -10.60 -3.52 0.25
CA VAL A 14 -10.54 -2.27 1.03
C VAL A 14 -11.95 -1.79 1.33
N ALA A 15 -12.20 -1.52 2.62
CA ALA A 15 -13.48 -0.97 3.08
C ALA A 15 -13.79 0.34 2.34
N VAL A 16 -15.03 0.48 1.85
CA VAL A 16 -15.42 1.56 0.93
C VAL A 16 -15.11 2.96 1.49
N ASN A 17 -15.35 3.17 2.78
CA ASN A 17 -15.07 4.42 3.49
C ASN A 17 -13.57 4.70 3.72
N LEU A 18 -12.69 3.71 3.49
CA LEU A 18 -11.24 3.83 3.68
C LEU A 18 -10.46 3.89 2.35
N ARG A 19 -11.13 3.77 1.19
CA ARG A 19 -10.49 3.77 -0.13
C ARG A 19 -9.68 5.04 -0.43
N LEU A 20 -10.06 6.17 0.15
CA LEU A 20 -9.32 7.43 -0.01
C LEU A 20 -7.87 7.34 0.51
N TYR A 21 -7.61 6.49 1.51
CA TYR A 21 -6.29 6.33 2.12
C TYR A 21 -5.32 5.48 1.28
N VAL A 22 -5.82 4.71 0.30
CA VAL A 22 -4.98 3.92 -0.62
C VAL A 22 -4.74 4.60 -1.97
N ASN A 23 -5.32 5.79 -2.17
CA ASN A 23 -5.14 6.55 -3.40
C ASN A 23 -3.69 6.96 -3.61
N LYS A 24 -3.22 6.79 -4.85
CA LYS A 24 -1.86 7.16 -5.22
C LYS A 24 -1.75 8.67 -5.40
N LEU A 25 -0.71 9.26 -4.83
CA LEU A 25 -0.34 10.64 -5.10
C LEU A 25 0.09 10.82 -6.57
N SER A 26 -0.36 11.92 -7.19
CA SER A 26 0.06 12.30 -8.54
C SER A 26 1.57 12.58 -8.61
N PRO A 27 2.20 12.55 -9.80
CA PRO A 27 3.64 12.79 -9.93
C PRO A 27 4.09 14.13 -9.33
N HIS A 28 3.30 15.19 -9.48
CA HIS A 28 3.62 16.51 -8.95
C HIS A 28 3.46 16.61 -7.42
N GLN A 29 2.75 15.68 -6.81
CA GLN A 29 2.55 15.60 -5.35
C GLN A 29 3.53 14.66 -4.66
N ASN A 30 4.41 13.97 -5.41
CA ASN A 30 5.29 12.96 -4.88
C ASN A 30 6.69 13.05 -5.50
N VAL A 31 7.63 13.61 -4.72
CA VAL A 31 9.05 13.63 -5.04
C VAL A 31 9.70 12.37 -4.47
N VAL A 32 10.43 11.62 -5.30
CA VAL A 32 11.13 10.38 -4.90
C VAL A 32 12.59 10.72 -4.61
N TYR A 33 13.03 10.55 -3.35
CA TYR A 33 14.40 10.83 -2.93
C TYR A 33 15.26 9.57 -2.74
N ASN A 34 14.62 8.45 -2.46
CA ASN A 34 15.24 7.16 -2.17
C ASN A 34 14.45 6.03 -2.84
N THR A 35 15.06 4.85 -2.88
CA THR A 35 14.38 3.61 -3.31
C THR A 35 13.29 3.22 -2.34
N PHE A 36 12.29 2.47 -2.83
CA PHE A 36 11.21 1.95 -2.01
C PHE A 36 11.73 1.03 -0.90
N ASP A 37 11.31 1.27 0.34
CA ASP A 37 11.70 0.50 1.52
C ASP A 37 10.49 -0.22 2.12
N TYR A 38 10.41 -1.54 1.91
CA TYR A 38 9.32 -2.39 2.43
C TYR A 38 9.27 -2.46 3.97
N ASN A 39 10.35 -2.11 4.66
CA ASN A 39 10.43 -2.10 6.13
C ASN A 39 10.18 -0.71 6.72
N SER A 40 9.79 0.26 5.89
CA SER A 40 9.52 1.62 6.36
C SER A 40 8.35 1.61 7.35
N ILE A 41 8.52 2.33 8.47
CA ILE A 41 7.47 2.55 9.48
C ILE A 41 6.24 3.27 8.91
N LEU A 42 6.33 3.81 7.69
CA LEU A 42 5.25 4.52 6.99
C LEU A 42 4.43 3.58 6.08
N ILE A 43 4.81 2.31 5.97
CA ILE A 43 4.05 1.31 5.19
C ILE A 43 3.04 0.62 6.08
N PHE A 44 1.83 0.48 5.54
CA PHE A 44 0.76 -0.28 6.17
C PHE A 44 0.90 -1.78 5.93
N GLY A 45 0.51 -2.58 6.93
CA GLY A 45 0.54 -4.03 6.86
C GLY A 45 -0.46 -4.63 5.87
N ASN A 46 -0.28 -5.92 5.53
CA ASN A 46 -1.09 -6.62 4.52
C ASN A 46 -2.60 -6.49 4.70
N LYS A 47 -3.08 -6.40 5.95
CA LYS A 47 -4.51 -6.39 6.30
C LYS A 47 -5.05 -5.00 6.63
N SER A 48 -4.27 -3.94 6.49
CA SER A 48 -4.74 -2.60 6.80
C SER A 48 -5.92 -2.21 5.90
N PHE A 49 -6.91 -1.50 6.45
CA PHE A 49 -8.12 -1.09 5.72
C PHE A 49 -8.99 -2.25 5.19
N SER A 50 -8.74 -3.49 5.62
CA SER A 50 -9.42 -4.69 5.16
C SER A 50 -10.86 -4.78 5.63
N THR A 51 -11.71 -5.26 4.73
CA THR A 51 -13.02 -5.82 5.07
C THR A 51 -12.87 -7.33 5.25
N HIS A 52 -13.23 -7.83 6.43
CA HIS A 52 -13.22 -9.26 6.77
C HIS A 52 -11.84 -9.93 6.82
N GLY A 53 -10.78 -9.16 7.12
CA GLY A 53 -9.44 -9.72 7.41
C GLY A 53 -8.69 -10.29 6.21
N LYS A 54 -9.15 -9.99 4.99
CA LYS A 54 -8.46 -10.29 3.73
C LYS A 54 -7.26 -9.36 3.53
N ASP A 55 -6.23 -9.84 2.84
CA ASP A 55 -5.09 -9.00 2.49
C ASP A 55 -5.52 -7.94 1.46
N THR A 56 -5.32 -6.67 1.80
CA THR A 56 -5.56 -5.51 0.95
C THR A 56 -4.29 -5.01 0.29
N LEU A 57 -3.15 -5.26 0.93
CA LEU A 57 -1.82 -4.86 0.48
C LEU A 57 -0.95 -6.11 0.34
N SER A 58 -0.17 -6.16 -0.74
CA SER A 58 0.80 -7.23 -0.96
C SER A 58 2.06 -6.67 -1.61
N SER A 59 3.21 -7.12 -1.15
CA SER A 59 4.49 -6.79 -1.77
C SER A 59 4.71 -7.64 -3.02
N ARG A 60 5.34 -7.06 -4.04
CA ARG A 60 5.72 -7.80 -5.25
C ARG A 60 6.95 -8.68 -5.05
N ASN A 61 7.73 -8.43 -4.00
CA ASN A 61 8.90 -9.23 -3.64
C ASN A 61 8.56 -10.44 -2.74
N GLY A 62 7.28 -10.63 -2.37
CA GLY A 62 6.82 -11.76 -1.55
C GLY A 62 7.00 -11.57 -0.04
N GLN A 63 7.51 -10.42 0.40
CA GLN A 63 7.61 -10.07 1.82
C GLN A 63 6.22 -9.83 2.45
N CYS A 64 6.00 -10.33 3.66
CA CYS A 64 4.84 -9.94 4.46
C CYS A 64 5.03 -8.52 5.01
N LEU A 65 4.06 -7.63 4.76
CA LEU A 65 4.02 -6.29 5.32
C LEU A 65 3.34 -6.38 6.69
N SER A 66 4.05 -5.96 7.72
CA SER A 66 3.56 -5.92 9.10
C SER A 66 3.44 -4.48 9.59
N ASP A 67 2.38 -4.23 10.34
CA ASP A 67 2.09 -3.01 11.10
C ASP A 67 2.68 -3.05 12.52
#